data_AF-M2LPY4-F1
#
_entry.id   AF-M2LPY4-F1
#
_cell.length_a   1.000
_cell.length_b   1.000
_cell.length_c   1.000
_cell.angle_alpha   90.00
_cell.angle_beta   90.00
_cell.angle_gamma   90.00
#
_symmetry.space_group_name_H-M   'P 1'
#
loop_
_entity.id
_entity.type
_entity.pdbx_description
1 polymer ?
#
loop_
_entity_poly.entity_id
_entity_poly.type
_entity_poly.pdbx_seq_one_letter_code
_entity_poly.pdbx_strand_id
1 'polypeptide(L)'
;LRLPVELRLHIYSFALLEREIWTIGAAQIVGKQHEILHRLYGDDRRPYPGIPQYHEPVVGRYYAASLLSSTSPGVLLASAQAREDLVDETHKTAHTAHQALLLVNKQVHEELTSYFDAPKNRPASLFLQFPTGLHVFHTLTPHLLRQAKSIHIAGSYISRTFNSTRAACLGPQHPVAGKGEYSGGLIPDSRTQLGELVASCFGPEPRHNLTQLDIRIYYPGEDSYSTVWGDDSSPIVVALRNICYGDIRIEVWRGRVGTGVYFSARPCEDGEKRRLVSTVWRRLEEGRKGEPRCGEWIVDPKWPVW
;
A
#
# COMPACT_ATOMS: atom_id res chain seq x y z
N LEU A 1 14.87 -38.97 -10.17
CA LEU A 1 13.46 -39.43 -10.12
C LEU A 1 12.61 -38.41 -10.88
N ARG A 2 11.84 -38.84 -11.88
CA ARG A 2 10.93 -37.96 -12.64
C ARG A 2 9.58 -37.91 -11.94
N LEU A 3 9.00 -36.72 -11.80
CA LEU A 3 7.65 -36.57 -11.22
C LEU A 3 6.58 -37.07 -12.22
N PRO A 4 5.57 -37.82 -11.76
CA PRO A 4 4.39 -38.16 -12.56
C PRO A 4 3.75 -36.92 -13.20
N VAL A 5 3.17 -37.08 -14.40
CA VAL A 5 2.60 -35.97 -15.18
C VAL A 5 1.46 -35.29 -14.44
N GLU A 6 0.63 -36.07 -13.77
CA GLU A 6 -0.56 -35.62 -13.04
C GLU A 6 -0.16 -34.71 -11.87
N LEU A 7 0.88 -35.10 -11.12
CA LEU A 7 1.42 -34.29 -10.03
C LEU A 7 2.08 -33.01 -10.57
N ARG A 8 2.78 -33.07 -11.70
CA ARG A 8 3.37 -31.89 -12.33
C ARG A 8 2.30 -30.91 -12.81
N LEU A 9 1.26 -31.37 -13.49
CA LEU A 9 0.14 -30.53 -13.94
C LEU A 9 -0.58 -29.88 -12.75
N HIS A 10 -0.75 -30.62 -11.65
CA HIS A 10 -1.34 -30.06 -10.43
C HIS A 10 -0.44 -28.97 -9.82
N ILE A 11 0.87 -29.23 -9.68
CA ILE A 11 1.87 -28.25 -9.24
C ILE A 11 1.87 -27.00 -10.14
N TYR A 12 1.77 -27.18 -11.46
CA TYR A 12 1.71 -26.07 -12.41
C TYR A 12 0.41 -25.28 -12.30
N SER A 13 -0.73 -25.94 -12.07
CA SER A 13 -2.00 -25.23 -11.87
C SER A 13 -1.94 -24.28 -10.67
N PHE A 14 -1.32 -24.71 -9.56
CA PHE A 14 -1.06 -23.84 -8.40
C PHE A 14 -0.07 -22.71 -8.72
N ALA A 15 1.02 -23.02 -9.42
CA ALA A 15 1.99 -22.01 -9.79
C ALA A 15 1.43 -20.97 -10.79
N LEU A 16 0.52 -21.34 -11.69
CA LEU A 16 0.02 -20.48 -12.78
C LEU A 16 -1.12 -19.54 -12.35
N LEU A 17 -1.92 -19.94 -11.37
CA LEU A 17 -3.10 -19.18 -10.93
C LEU A 17 -2.76 -18.09 -9.89
N GLU A 18 -1.52 -18.05 -9.40
CA GLU A 18 -1.08 -17.14 -8.35
C GLU A 18 -0.87 -15.71 -8.88
N ARG A 19 -1.92 -14.88 -8.85
CA ARG A 19 -1.78 -13.41 -8.85
C ARG A 19 -1.39 -13.00 -7.43
N GLU A 20 -0.18 -12.50 -7.26
CA GLU A 20 0.29 -12.12 -5.92
C GLU A 20 -0.25 -10.74 -5.56
N ILE A 21 -1.24 -10.72 -4.65
CA ILE A 21 -1.73 -9.48 -4.06
C ILE A 21 -0.97 -9.30 -2.75
N TRP A 22 -0.34 -8.15 -2.59
CA TRP A 22 0.33 -7.78 -1.36
C TRP A 22 -0.37 -6.60 -0.72
N THR A 23 -0.68 -6.66 0.57
CA THR A 23 -1.08 -5.48 1.35
C THR A 23 -0.01 -5.17 2.38
N ILE A 24 0.45 -3.93 2.40
CA ILE A 24 1.55 -3.47 3.24
C ILE A 24 1.10 -2.25 4.04
N GLY A 25 1.29 -2.31 5.35
CA GLY A 25 0.82 -1.30 6.28
C GLY A 25 1.43 -1.44 7.66
N ALA A 26 0.85 -0.70 8.60
CA ALA A 26 1.11 -0.87 10.03
C ALA A 26 -0.23 -1.00 10.75
N ALA A 27 -0.36 -2.02 11.58
CA ALA A 27 -1.59 -2.30 12.33
C ALA A 27 -1.39 -2.06 13.82
N GLN A 28 -2.42 -1.54 14.48
CA GLN A 28 -2.39 -1.28 15.92
C GLN A 28 -2.46 -2.59 16.69
N ILE A 29 -1.62 -2.74 17.71
CA ILE A 29 -1.66 -3.87 18.64
C ILE A 29 -2.69 -3.55 19.74
N VAL A 30 -3.65 -4.45 19.92
CA VAL A 30 -4.72 -4.34 20.91
C VAL A 30 -4.65 -5.54 21.85
N GLY A 31 -4.67 -5.28 23.15
CA GLY A 31 -4.59 -6.32 24.18
C GLY A 31 -4.25 -5.72 25.54
N LYS A 32 -3.86 -6.57 26.50
CA LYS A 32 -3.41 -6.08 27.81
C LYS A 32 -2.04 -5.44 27.67
N GLN A 33 -1.76 -4.40 28.46
CA GLN A 33 -0.50 -3.64 28.34
C GLN A 33 0.76 -4.52 28.42
N HIS A 34 0.79 -5.51 29.31
CA HIS A 34 1.93 -6.42 29.43
C HIS A 34 2.09 -7.33 28.22
N GLU A 35 1.00 -7.75 27.57
CA GLU A 35 1.03 -8.54 26.33
C GLU A 35 1.55 -7.68 25.17
N ILE A 36 1.11 -6.42 25.09
CA ILE A 36 1.59 -5.46 24.09
C ILE A 36 3.10 -5.21 24.26
N LEU A 37 3.54 -4.95 25.50
CA LEU A 37 4.96 -4.74 25.80
C LEU A 37 5.79 -5.99 25.51
N HIS A 38 5.31 -7.17 25.88
CA HIS A 38 5.97 -8.43 25.55
C HIS A 38 6.06 -8.64 24.03
N ARG A 39 5.01 -8.29 23.28
CA ARG A 39 5.01 -8.41 21.80
C ARG A 39 6.03 -7.47 21.13
N LEU A 40 6.16 -6.25 21.65
CA LEU A 40 7.05 -5.22 21.09
C LEU A 40 8.51 -5.32 21.55
N TYR A 41 8.74 -5.71 22.79
CA TYR A 41 10.05 -5.66 23.46
C TYR A 41 10.53 -7.00 24.02
N GLY A 42 9.67 -8.04 24.04
CA GLY A 42 10.08 -9.39 24.43
C GLY A 42 11.01 -10.01 23.40
N ASP A 43 11.68 -11.11 23.77
CA ASP A 43 12.60 -11.84 22.89
C ASP A 43 13.71 -10.95 22.26
N ASP A 44 14.25 -9.98 23.02
CA ASP A 44 15.23 -8.97 22.56
C ASP A 44 14.79 -8.11 21.36
N ARG A 45 13.48 -8.04 21.11
CA ARG A 45 12.92 -7.24 20.02
C ARG A 45 13.00 -5.75 20.31
N ARG A 46 13.05 -4.99 19.24
CA ARG A 46 12.91 -3.53 19.27
C ARG A 46 11.72 -3.15 18.40
N PRO A 47 10.88 -2.20 18.83
CA PRO A 47 9.81 -1.67 17.99
C PRO A 47 10.36 -1.19 16.66
N TYR A 48 9.60 -1.43 15.60
CA TYR A 48 10.00 -1.01 14.27
C TYR A 48 10.09 0.52 14.20
N PRO A 49 11.23 1.09 13.77
CA PRO A 49 11.38 2.54 13.74
C PRO A 49 10.48 3.16 12.66
N GLY A 50 10.00 4.38 12.87
CA GLY A 50 9.27 5.13 11.83
C GLY A 50 7.80 4.75 11.65
N ILE A 51 7.26 3.86 12.47
CA ILE A 51 5.81 3.61 12.58
C ILE A 51 5.26 4.12 13.92
N PRO A 52 3.94 4.37 14.06
CA PRO A 52 3.37 4.84 15.32
C PRO A 52 3.65 3.87 16.49
N GLN A 53 3.69 4.38 17.72
CA GLN A 53 3.77 3.53 18.90
C GLN A 53 2.62 2.52 18.97
N TYR A 54 2.88 1.37 19.58
CA TYR A 54 1.91 0.27 19.69
C TYR A 54 1.42 -0.26 18.34
N HIS A 55 2.20 -0.10 17.27
CA HIS A 55 1.93 -0.69 15.98
C HIS A 55 3.05 -1.66 15.59
N GLU A 56 2.72 -2.61 14.72
CA GLU A 56 3.66 -3.55 14.10
C GLU A 56 3.55 -3.43 12.57
N PRO A 57 4.66 -3.53 11.83
CA PRO A 57 4.60 -3.61 10.37
C PRO A 57 3.86 -4.89 9.94
N VAL A 58 2.97 -4.77 8.96
CA VAL A 58 2.22 -5.89 8.40
C VAL A 58 2.50 -5.96 6.91
N VAL A 59 2.95 -7.12 6.45
CA VAL A 59 3.16 -7.46 5.04
C VAL A 59 2.40 -8.76 4.79
N GLY A 60 1.23 -8.67 4.15
CA GLY A 60 0.37 -9.83 3.89
C GLY A 60 0.25 -10.13 2.40
N ARG A 61 0.21 -11.42 2.04
CA ARG A 61 -0.02 -11.94 0.66
C ARG A 61 -1.50 -12.02 0.28
N TYR A 62 -2.31 -11.12 0.82
CA TYR A 62 -3.74 -11.04 0.57
C TYR A 62 -4.18 -9.59 0.58
N TYR A 63 -5.32 -9.30 -0.02
CA TYR A 63 -5.94 -7.98 0.05
C TYR A 63 -6.55 -7.75 1.44
N ALA A 64 -6.07 -6.73 2.16
CA ALA A 64 -6.57 -6.38 3.49
C ALA A 64 -7.12 -4.94 3.48
N ALA A 65 -8.42 -4.79 3.17
CA ALA A 65 -9.09 -3.49 3.16
C ALA A 65 -8.99 -2.74 4.50
N SER A 66 -9.06 -3.47 5.62
CA SER A 66 -8.93 -2.89 6.97
C SER A 66 -7.56 -2.27 7.21
N LEU A 67 -6.50 -2.77 6.58
CA LEU A 67 -5.15 -2.21 6.72
C LEU A 67 -4.99 -0.88 5.95
N LEU A 68 -5.76 -0.69 4.88
CA LEU A 68 -5.78 0.54 4.08
C LEU A 68 -6.79 1.57 4.60
N SER A 69 -7.85 1.10 5.28
CA SER A 69 -8.92 1.92 5.80
C SER A 69 -8.45 2.80 6.96
N SER A 70 -8.81 4.08 6.91
CA SER A 70 -8.65 4.98 8.06
C SER A 70 -9.85 4.89 9.03
N THR A 71 -11.05 4.56 8.54
CA THR A 71 -12.27 4.52 9.36
C THR A 71 -12.47 3.21 10.11
N SER A 72 -11.88 2.13 9.60
CA SER A 72 -11.95 0.77 10.13
C SER A 72 -10.56 0.12 10.11
N PRO A 73 -9.59 0.67 10.87
CA PRO A 73 -8.22 0.20 10.83
C PRO A 73 -8.10 -1.24 11.32
N GLY A 74 -7.25 -2.01 10.65
CA GLY A 74 -6.90 -3.37 11.07
C GLY A 74 -6.18 -3.37 12.42
N VAL A 75 -6.55 -4.32 13.28
CA VAL A 75 -5.97 -4.50 14.61
C VAL A 75 -5.31 -5.87 14.73
N LEU A 76 -4.19 -5.91 15.44
CA LEU A 76 -3.48 -7.14 15.80
C LEU A 76 -3.73 -7.43 17.27
N LEU A 77 -4.14 -8.66 17.59
CA LEU A 77 -4.27 -9.07 18.98
C LEU A 77 -2.89 -9.31 19.60
N ALA A 78 -2.68 -8.78 20.81
CA ALA A 78 -1.40 -8.91 21.51
C ALA A 78 -1.09 -10.34 21.97
N SER A 79 -2.09 -11.23 22.04
CA SER A 79 -1.94 -12.58 22.58
C SER A 79 -1.04 -13.49 21.72
N ALA A 80 -0.31 -14.37 22.40
CA ALA A 80 0.66 -15.29 21.78
C ALA A 80 0.04 -16.29 20.79
N GLN A 81 -1.25 -16.63 20.94
CA GLN A 81 -1.97 -17.52 20.01
C GLN A 81 -2.21 -16.88 18.63
N ALA A 82 -2.33 -15.55 18.56
CA ALA A 82 -2.44 -14.84 17.28
C ALA A 82 -1.11 -14.79 16.49
N ARG A 83 -0.03 -15.34 17.07
CA ARG A 83 1.30 -15.41 16.45
C ARG A 83 1.39 -16.55 15.44
N GLU A 84 0.65 -17.64 15.60
CA GLU A 84 0.72 -18.79 14.68
C GLU A 84 0.01 -18.54 13.34
N ASP A 85 -1.02 -17.67 13.30
CA ASP A 85 -1.75 -17.37 12.05
C ASP A 85 -1.08 -16.30 11.17
N LEU A 86 -0.07 -15.57 11.69
CA LEU A 86 0.62 -14.48 10.99
C LEU A 86 2.13 -14.71 10.81
N VAL A 87 2.71 -15.67 11.54
CA VAL A 87 4.14 -16.02 11.47
C VAL A 87 4.30 -17.29 10.66
N ASP A 88 4.01 -17.19 9.37
CA ASP A 88 4.70 -18.01 8.39
C ASP A 88 5.72 -17.09 7.71
N GLU A 89 6.96 -17.10 8.21
CA GLU A 89 8.16 -16.66 7.46
C GLU A 89 8.13 -15.26 6.80
N THR A 90 7.52 -14.25 7.44
CA THR A 90 7.21 -12.96 6.79
C THR A 90 8.39 -12.04 6.45
N HIS A 91 9.63 -12.40 6.81
CA HIS A 91 10.81 -11.59 6.50
C HIS A 91 11.96 -12.31 5.79
N LYS A 92 12.01 -13.64 5.76
CA LYS A 92 13.17 -14.36 5.19
C LYS A 92 12.92 -15.00 3.85
N THR A 93 11.69 -15.36 3.51
CA THR A 93 11.40 -16.00 2.22
C THR A 93 10.03 -15.60 1.72
N ALA A 94 9.95 -14.39 1.14
CA ALA A 94 8.89 -14.04 0.19
C ALA A 94 9.07 -14.83 -1.13
N HIS A 95 9.30 -16.14 -1.06
CA HIS A 95 9.31 -17.02 -2.21
C HIS A 95 7.86 -17.33 -2.57
N THR A 96 7.45 -16.97 -3.78
CA THR A 96 6.19 -17.47 -4.36
C THR A 96 6.27 -18.99 -4.46
N ALA A 97 5.12 -19.66 -4.54
CA ALA A 97 5.10 -21.10 -4.79
C ALA A 97 5.96 -21.45 -6.02
N HIS A 98 5.95 -20.59 -7.04
CA HIS A 98 6.81 -20.72 -8.21
C HIS A 98 8.31 -20.57 -7.92
N GLN A 99 8.74 -19.59 -7.12
CA GLN A 99 10.14 -19.46 -6.74
C GLN A 99 10.63 -20.65 -5.91
N ALA A 100 9.80 -21.13 -4.99
CA ALA A 100 10.10 -22.35 -4.25
C ALA A 100 10.23 -23.55 -5.20
N LEU A 101 9.31 -23.70 -6.16
CA LEU A 101 9.32 -24.80 -7.14
C LEU A 101 10.51 -24.76 -8.10
N LEU A 102 10.99 -23.57 -8.47
CA LEU A 102 12.23 -23.40 -9.26
C LEU A 102 13.48 -23.93 -8.53
N LEU A 103 13.45 -24.00 -7.20
CA LEU A 103 14.55 -24.46 -6.36
C LEU A 103 14.45 -25.94 -5.97
N VAL A 104 13.27 -26.54 -6.06
CA VAL A 104 13.01 -27.90 -5.53
C VAL A 104 13.44 -29.03 -6.48
N ASN A 105 13.29 -28.88 -7.80
CA ASN A 105 13.56 -29.98 -8.73
C ASN A 105 14.04 -29.50 -10.10
N LYS A 106 15.14 -30.10 -10.61
CA LYS A 106 15.73 -29.77 -11.92
C LYS A 106 14.77 -29.94 -13.10
N GLN A 107 13.95 -31.00 -13.09
CA GLN A 107 12.95 -31.23 -14.13
C GLN A 107 11.87 -30.13 -14.11
N VAL A 108 11.37 -29.79 -12.92
CA VAL A 108 10.39 -28.70 -12.74
C VAL A 108 11.00 -27.36 -13.14
N HIS A 109 12.26 -27.12 -12.80
CA HIS A 109 13.02 -25.93 -13.18
C HIS A 109 13.13 -25.79 -14.70
N GLU A 110 13.60 -26.84 -15.39
CA GLU A 110 13.74 -26.84 -16.84
C GLU A 110 12.38 -26.66 -17.52
N GLU A 111 11.33 -27.36 -17.08
CA GLU A 111 9.99 -27.26 -17.64
C GLU A 111 9.33 -25.88 -17.38
N LEU A 112 9.49 -25.33 -16.17
CA LEU A 112 9.05 -23.97 -15.83
C LEU A 112 9.82 -22.88 -16.57
N THR A 113 11.05 -23.15 -17.00
CA THR A 113 11.87 -22.17 -17.73
C THR A 113 11.68 -22.31 -19.24
N SER A 114 11.36 -23.51 -19.75
CA SER A 114 11.26 -23.79 -21.19
C SER A 114 9.85 -23.68 -21.76
N TYR A 115 8.83 -24.14 -21.02
CA TYR A 115 7.45 -24.19 -21.49
C TYR A 115 6.60 -23.06 -20.97
N PHE A 116 6.94 -22.60 -19.78
CA PHE A 116 6.44 -21.36 -19.29
C PHE A 116 7.50 -20.31 -19.62
N ASP A 117 7.28 -19.55 -20.68
CA ASP A 117 7.61 -18.12 -20.64
C ASP A 117 6.72 -17.48 -19.55
N ALA A 118 6.77 -18.02 -18.32
CA ALA A 118 6.14 -17.41 -17.17
C ALA A 118 6.79 -16.04 -17.14
N PRO A 119 6.03 -14.97 -17.42
CA PRO A 119 6.64 -13.67 -17.55
C PRO A 119 7.44 -13.48 -16.27
N LYS A 120 8.73 -13.17 -16.42
CA LYS A 120 9.58 -12.73 -15.30
C LYS A 120 8.90 -11.60 -14.49
N ASN A 121 7.85 -11.00 -15.08
CA ASN A 121 6.77 -10.23 -14.45
C ASN A 121 5.50 -11.06 -14.19
N ARG A 122 5.44 -11.82 -13.09
CA ARG A 122 4.13 -12.14 -12.52
C ARG A 122 3.51 -10.83 -12.06
N PRO A 123 2.27 -10.51 -12.45
CA PRO A 123 1.71 -9.21 -12.16
C PRO A 123 1.31 -9.12 -10.69
N ALA A 124 2.24 -8.74 -9.81
CA ALA A 124 1.91 -8.46 -8.43
C ALA A 124 1.17 -7.12 -8.34
N SER A 125 0.11 -7.07 -7.54
CA SER A 125 -0.60 -5.83 -7.20
C SER A 125 -0.26 -5.48 -5.75
N LEU A 126 0.46 -4.37 -5.57
CA LEU A 126 0.86 -3.90 -4.24
C LEU A 126 -0.18 -2.89 -3.74
N PHE A 127 -0.73 -3.12 -2.55
CA PHE A 127 -1.64 -2.21 -1.87
C PHE A 127 -0.92 -1.64 -0.64
N LEU A 128 -0.68 -0.33 -0.64
CA LEU A 128 0.13 0.34 0.38
C LEU A 128 -0.73 1.30 1.19
N GLN A 129 -0.65 1.19 2.52
CA GLN A 129 -1.20 2.20 3.42
C GLN A 129 -0.33 3.47 3.39
N PHE A 130 -0.94 4.64 3.27
CA PHE A 130 -0.25 5.92 3.37
C PHE A 130 -0.51 6.59 4.72
N PRO A 131 0.53 7.14 5.41
CA PRO A 131 1.95 7.15 5.03
C PRO A 131 2.76 5.96 5.56
N THR A 132 2.23 5.19 6.51
CA THR A 132 2.98 4.17 7.27
C THR A 132 3.38 2.95 6.45
N GLY A 133 2.46 2.40 5.67
CA GLY A 133 2.73 1.27 4.77
C GLY A 133 3.74 1.58 3.69
N LEU A 134 3.78 2.82 3.20
CA LEU A 134 4.83 3.28 2.29
C LEU A 134 6.21 3.22 2.95
N HIS A 135 6.32 3.64 4.21
CA HIS A 135 7.57 3.54 4.96
C HIS A 135 8.00 2.09 5.17
N VAL A 136 7.07 1.23 5.58
CA VAL A 136 7.31 -0.22 5.75
C VAL A 136 7.75 -0.85 4.44
N PHE A 137 7.11 -0.52 3.32
CA PHE A 137 7.47 -1.02 1.99
C PHE A 137 8.90 -0.62 1.61
N HIS A 138 9.27 0.65 1.80
CA HIS A 138 10.59 1.16 1.43
C HIS A 138 11.71 0.50 2.23
N THR A 139 11.44 0.16 3.49
CA THR A 139 12.45 -0.31 4.45
C THR A 139 12.52 -1.84 4.58
N LEU A 140 11.39 -2.57 4.55
CA LEU A 140 11.35 -4.03 4.69
C LEU A 140 11.30 -4.77 3.35
N THR A 141 10.56 -4.24 2.38
CA THR A 141 10.23 -4.99 1.16
C THR A 141 10.45 -4.22 -0.15
N PRO A 142 11.57 -3.49 -0.33
CA PRO A 142 11.80 -2.73 -1.57
C PRO A 142 11.94 -3.65 -2.80
N HIS A 143 12.32 -4.92 -2.58
CA HIS A 143 12.49 -5.91 -3.65
C HIS A 143 11.16 -6.27 -4.35
N LEU A 144 10.00 -6.13 -3.68
CA LEU A 144 8.69 -6.41 -4.26
C LEU A 144 8.38 -5.49 -5.44
N LEU A 145 8.99 -4.31 -5.51
CA LEU A 145 8.83 -3.37 -6.62
C LEU A 145 9.24 -3.97 -7.97
N ARG A 146 10.23 -4.86 -7.97
CA ARG A 146 10.71 -5.54 -9.20
C ARG A 146 9.66 -6.47 -9.81
N GLN A 147 8.69 -6.90 -9.01
CA GLN A 147 7.64 -7.84 -9.39
C GLN A 147 6.27 -7.13 -9.51
N ALA A 148 6.18 -5.85 -9.12
CA ALA A 148 4.94 -5.10 -9.12
C ALA A 148 4.54 -4.72 -10.55
N LYS A 149 3.31 -5.10 -10.94
CA LYS A 149 2.65 -4.59 -12.15
C LYS A 149 1.80 -3.36 -11.82
N SER A 150 1.15 -3.36 -10.66
CA SER A 150 0.38 -2.21 -10.19
C SER A 150 0.66 -1.89 -8.73
N ILE A 151 0.57 -0.60 -8.40
CA ILE A 151 0.68 -0.10 -7.04
C ILE A 151 -0.56 0.72 -6.75
N HIS A 152 -1.19 0.46 -5.62
CA HIS A 152 -2.40 1.12 -5.14
C HIS A 152 -2.11 1.66 -3.74
N ILE A 153 -1.99 2.97 -3.62
CA ILE A 153 -1.71 3.66 -2.36
C ILE A 153 -3.02 4.21 -1.82
N ALA A 154 -3.33 3.94 -0.56
CA ALA A 154 -4.54 4.44 0.09
C ALA A 154 -4.26 4.96 1.50
N GLY A 155 -4.86 6.08 1.85
CA GLY A 155 -4.76 6.60 3.21
C GLY A 155 -5.33 8.01 3.35
N SER A 156 -4.92 8.67 4.42
CA SER A 156 -5.29 10.06 4.69
C SER A 156 -4.04 10.95 4.75
N TYR A 157 -4.22 12.21 4.41
CA TYR A 157 -3.16 13.22 4.48
C TYR A 157 -3.64 14.44 5.26
N ILE A 158 -2.82 14.84 6.23
CA ILE A 158 -3.05 16.02 7.04
C ILE A 158 -1.82 16.90 6.86
N SER A 159 -2.02 18.13 6.38
CA SER A 159 -0.93 19.09 6.17
C SER A 159 -0.27 19.52 7.48
N ARG A 160 0.98 19.97 7.41
CA ARG A 160 1.67 20.56 8.57
C ARG A 160 1.09 21.92 8.98
N THR A 161 0.46 22.64 8.06
CA THR A 161 -0.24 23.91 8.34
C THR A 161 -1.70 23.69 8.75
N PHE A 162 -2.07 22.45 9.04
CA PHE A 162 -3.43 22.05 9.40
C PHE A 162 -3.89 22.67 10.72
N ASN A 163 -5.12 23.20 10.73
CA ASN A 163 -5.78 23.68 11.92
C ASN A 163 -6.89 22.71 12.33
N SER A 164 -6.72 22.03 13.47
CA SER A 164 -7.65 21.02 13.97
C SER A 164 -9.04 21.57 14.30
N THR A 165 -9.19 22.89 14.51
CA THR A 165 -10.50 23.51 14.78
C THR A 165 -11.41 23.58 13.55
N ARG A 166 -10.86 23.37 12.34
CA ARG A 166 -11.60 23.39 11.06
C ARG A 166 -11.66 22.01 10.39
N ALA A 167 -11.19 20.98 11.08
CA ALA A 167 -11.07 19.64 10.55
C ALA A 167 -12.30 18.80 10.89
N ALA A 168 -12.77 17.99 9.94
CA ALA A 168 -13.73 16.95 10.28
C ALA A 168 -13.02 15.83 11.02
N CYS A 169 -13.53 15.48 12.20
CA CYS A 169 -13.01 14.36 12.97
C CYS A 169 -13.30 13.05 12.22
N LEU A 170 -12.25 12.31 11.88
CA LEU A 170 -12.33 10.91 11.46
C LEU A 170 -12.68 10.03 12.69
N GLY A 171 -13.83 10.26 13.32
CA GLY A 171 -14.27 9.56 14.52
C GLY A 171 -13.36 9.72 15.76
N PRO A 172 -13.73 9.11 16.90
CA PRO A 172 -13.05 9.29 18.19
C PRO A 172 -11.74 8.48 18.36
N GLN A 173 -11.32 7.69 17.36
CA GLN A 173 -10.14 6.83 17.46
C GLN A 173 -8.91 7.32 16.67
N HIS A 174 -9.00 8.48 16.01
CA HIS A 174 -7.89 8.95 15.19
C HIS A 174 -6.89 9.80 16.00
N PRO A 175 -5.62 9.36 16.17
CA PRO A 175 -4.56 10.29 16.45
C PRO A 175 -4.39 11.20 15.22
N VAL A 176 -4.45 12.51 15.46
CA VAL A 176 -4.07 13.54 14.48
C VAL A 176 -2.68 13.17 13.95
N ALA A 177 -2.56 12.91 12.64
CA ALA A 177 -1.26 12.71 12.00
C ALA A 177 -0.39 13.94 12.30
N GLY A 178 0.63 13.76 13.14
CA GLY A 178 1.46 14.83 13.69
C GLY A 178 1.60 14.85 15.22
N LYS A 179 0.80 14.08 15.98
CA LYS A 179 0.95 13.95 17.45
C LYS A 179 1.13 12.52 17.97
N GLY A 180 1.18 11.52 17.09
CA GLY A 180 1.55 10.16 17.49
C GLY A 180 3.07 10.09 17.70
N GLU A 181 3.50 9.67 18.88
CA GLU A 181 4.90 9.34 19.10
C GLU A 181 5.27 8.17 18.15
N TYR A 182 6.31 8.36 17.34
CA TYR A 182 6.82 7.30 16.48
C TYR A 182 7.79 6.42 17.25
N SER A 183 7.69 5.12 17.03
CA SER A 183 8.64 4.14 17.53
C SER A 183 10.05 4.51 17.06
N GLY A 184 11.01 4.47 17.98
CA GLY A 184 12.42 4.81 17.70
C GLY A 184 12.71 6.29 17.46
N GLY A 185 11.75 7.21 17.68
CA GLY A 185 11.95 8.66 17.51
C GLY A 185 12.20 9.10 16.05
N LEU A 186 12.07 8.17 15.10
CA LEU A 186 12.24 8.44 13.68
C LEU A 186 10.90 8.89 13.10
N ILE A 187 10.87 10.08 12.48
CA ILE A 187 9.72 10.53 11.70
C ILE A 187 9.97 10.12 10.24
N PRO A 188 9.13 9.28 9.64
CA PRO A 188 9.33 8.84 8.25
C PRO A 188 9.13 10.01 7.28
N ASP A 189 10.05 10.15 6.32
CA ASP A 189 9.92 11.12 5.23
C ASP A 189 9.08 10.55 4.08
N SER A 190 7.76 10.53 4.28
CA SER A 190 6.81 10.02 3.29
C SER A 190 6.83 10.78 1.97
N ARG A 191 7.26 12.05 1.97
CA ARG A 191 7.40 12.87 0.76
C ARG A 191 8.53 12.31 -0.12
N THR A 192 9.72 12.13 0.46
CA THR A 192 10.87 11.62 -0.30
C THR A 192 10.64 10.18 -0.71
N GLN A 193 10.11 9.33 0.18
CA GLN A 193 9.81 7.93 -0.13
C GLN A 193 8.80 7.77 -1.29
N LEU A 194 7.75 8.60 -1.31
CA LEU A 194 6.78 8.59 -2.43
C LEU A 194 7.41 9.12 -3.71
N GLY A 195 8.20 10.19 -3.62
CA GLY A 195 8.90 10.77 -4.76
C GLY A 195 9.85 9.77 -5.44
N GLU A 196 10.65 9.05 -4.65
CA GLU A 196 11.55 7.99 -5.13
C GLU A 196 10.78 6.85 -5.78
N LEU A 197 9.69 6.39 -5.15
CA LEU A 197 8.83 5.34 -5.71
C LEU A 197 8.28 5.76 -7.08
N VAL A 198 7.67 6.94 -7.16
CA VAL A 198 7.07 7.43 -8.41
C VAL A 198 8.12 7.68 -9.48
N ALA A 199 9.24 8.31 -9.14
CA ALA A 199 10.34 8.56 -10.09
C ALA A 199 10.95 7.26 -10.62
N SER A 200 11.03 6.22 -9.78
CA SER A 200 11.54 4.91 -10.21
C SER A 200 10.64 4.19 -11.22
N CYS A 201 9.34 4.53 -11.26
CA CYS A 201 8.35 3.92 -12.14
C CYS A 201 7.96 4.81 -13.34
N PHE A 202 7.96 6.13 -13.19
CA PHE A 202 7.43 7.10 -14.15
C PHE A 202 8.38 8.29 -14.40
N GLY A 203 9.62 8.22 -13.90
CA GLY A 203 10.64 9.23 -14.15
C GLY A 203 11.13 9.25 -15.59
N PRO A 204 12.19 10.03 -15.89
CA PRO A 204 12.73 10.11 -17.25
C PRO A 204 13.36 8.79 -17.71
N GLU A 205 13.90 8.02 -16.75
CA GLU A 205 14.50 6.70 -16.93
C GLU A 205 13.88 5.73 -15.92
N PRO A 206 12.68 5.18 -16.18
CA PRO A 206 12.02 4.29 -15.25
C PRO A 206 12.80 2.98 -15.12
N ARG A 207 13.05 2.57 -13.87
CA ARG A 207 13.75 1.32 -13.53
C ARG A 207 12.80 0.15 -13.37
N HIS A 208 11.53 0.44 -13.16
CA HIS A 208 10.48 -0.55 -12.90
C HIS A 208 9.34 -0.36 -13.91
N ASN A 209 8.93 -1.47 -14.52
CA ASN A 209 7.88 -1.49 -15.54
C ASN A 209 6.50 -1.61 -14.89
N LEU A 210 6.01 -0.51 -14.34
CA LEU A 210 4.68 -0.45 -13.74
C LEU A 210 3.63 -0.11 -14.79
N THR A 211 2.53 -0.86 -14.85
CA THR A 211 1.43 -0.56 -15.79
C THR A 211 0.40 0.39 -15.19
N GLN A 212 0.30 0.47 -13.87
CA GLN A 212 -0.68 1.31 -13.19
C GLN A 212 -0.21 1.73 -11.79
N LEU A 213 -0.29 3.02 -11.52
CA LEU A 213 -0.19 3.59 -10.18
C LEU A 213 -1.52 4.24 -9.84
N ASP A 214 -2.15 3.77 -8.76
CA ASP A 214 -3.32 4.40 -8.18
C ASP A 214 -2.97 4.97 -6.80
N ILE A 215 -3.47 6.16 -6.51
CA ILE A 215 -3.30 6.85 -5.24
C ILE A 215 -4.68 7.39 -4.84
N ARG A 216 -5.19 6.96 -3.68
CA ARG A 216 -6.46 7.41 -3.09
C ARG A 216 -6.19 8.02 -1.73
N ILE A 217 -6.20 9.35 -1.68
CA ILE A 217 -5.91 10.09 -0.45
C ILE A 217 -7.11 10.90 -0.04
N TYR A 218 -7.49 10.77 1.23
CA TYR A 218 -8.51 11.60 1.87
C TYR A 218 -7.87 12.73 2.67
N TYR A 219 -8.35 13.94 2.43
CA TYR A 219 -7.93 15.17 3.10
C TYR A 219 -9.08 15.60 4.03
N PRO A 220 -8.97 15.40 5.35
CA PRO A 220 -10.02 15.80 6.28
C PRO A 220 -10.06 17.33 6.45
N GLY A 221 -11.26 17.89 6.62
CA GLY A 221 -11.49 19.31 6.93
C GLY A 221 -12.25 20.10 5.86
N GLU A 222 -12.85 21.22 6.28
CA GLU A 222 -13.67 22.07 5.42
C GLU A 222 -12.83 22.80 4.35
N ASP A 223 -11.61 23.20 4.72
CA ASP A 223 -10.60 23.82 3.83
C ASP A 223 -9.67 22.77 3.17
N SER A 224 -10.07 21.50 3.12
CA SER A 224 -9.22 20.39 2.64
C SER A 224 -8.81 20.49 1.17
N TYR A 225 -9.63 21.10 0.31
CA TYR A 225 -9.33 21.20 -1.12
C TYR A 225 -8.09 22.05 -1.41
N SER A 226 -7.89 23.16 -0.70
CA SER A 226 -6.69 24.00 -0.87
C SER A 226 -5.44 23.25 -0.44
N THR A 227 -5.56 22.38 0.56
CA THR A 227 -4.45 21.55 1.06
C THR A 227 -3.95 20.56 0.01
N VAL A 228 -4.81 20.05 -0.87
CA VAL A 228 -4.42 19.14 -1.94
C VAL A 228 -3.32 19.73 -2.82
N TRP A 229 -3.43 21.02 -3.14
CA TRP A 229 -2.58 21.70 -4.13
C TRP A 229 -1.60 22.72 -3.52
N GLY A 230 -1.93 23.26 -2.35
CA GLY A 230 -1.17 24.31 -1.68
C GLY A 230 -0.05 23.79 -0.77
N ASP A 231 -0.04 22.50 -0.45
CA ASP A 231 1.07 21.87 0.29
C ASP A 231 1.98 21.09 -0.67
N ASP A 232 3.24 21.51 -0.78
CA ASP A 232 4.27 20.81 -1.57
C ASP A 232 4.53 19.37 -1.11
N SER A 233 4.13 19.04 0.12
CA SER A 233 4.24 17.71 0.70
C SER A 233 2.97 16.87 0.51
N SER A 234 1.95 17.42 -0.16
CA SER A 234 0.77 16.67 -0.57
C SER A 234 1.16 15.48 -1.45
N PRO A 235 0.71 14.26 -1.16
CA PRO A 235 1.08 13.07 -1.94
C PRO A 235 0.67 13.18 -3.41
N ILE A 236 -0.39 13.93 -3.72
CA ILE A 236 -0.83 14.16 -5.10
C ILE A 236 0.14 15.10 -5.83
N VAL A 237 0.60 16.17 -5.17
CA VAL A 237 1.60 17.10 -5.71
C VAL A 237 2.94 16.39 -5.89
N VAL A 238 3.36 15.58 -4.91
CA VAL A 238 4.58 14.78 -4.97
C VAL A 238 4.52 13.80 -6.14
N ALA A 239 3.42 13.07 -6.32
CA ALA A 239 3.26 12.18 -7.47
C ALA A 239 3.33 12.95 -8.79
N LEU A 240 2.56 14.03 -8.94
CA LEU A 240 2.58 14.85 -10.15
C LEU A 240 3.97 15.40 -10.50
N ARG A 241 4.76 15.78 -9.50
CA ARG A 241 6.11 16.32 -9.73
C ARG A 241 7.08 15.25 -10.25
N ASN A 242 6.90 14.00 -9.86
CA ASN A 242 7.83 12.90 -10.16
C ASN A 242 7.41 12.05 -11.38
N ILE A 243 6.23 12.28 -11.96
CA ILE A 243 5.82 11.67 -13.23
C ILE A 243 6.27 12.57 -14.38
N CYS A 244 7.21 12.06 -15.18
CA CYS A 244 7.69 12.74 -16.40
C CYS A 244 6.77 12.47 -17.58
N TYR A 245 6.35 11.22 -17.77
CA TYR A 245 5.54 10.77 -18.91
C TYR A 245 4.45 9.80 -18.44
N GLY A 246 3.34 9.76 -19.18
CA GLY A 246 2.19 8.93 -18.89
C GLY A 246 0.86 9.67 -18.98
N ASP A 247 -0.20 8.87 -19.02
CA ASP A 247 -1.57 9.35 -18.95
C ASP A 247 -1.99 9.40 -17.47
N ILE A 248 -2.24 10.61 -16.99
CA ILE A 248 -2.58 10.92 -15.61
C ILE A 248 -4.06 11.30 -15.57
N ARG A 249 -4.82 10.60 -14.72
CA ARG A 249 -6.22 10.88 -14.44
C ARG A 249 -6.39 11.23 -12.97
N ILE A 250 -7.02 12.36 -12.72
CA ILE A 250 -7.31 12.85 -11.38
C ILE A 250 -8.81 13.00 -11.23
N GLU A 251 -9.39 12.38 -10.22
CA GLU A 251 -10.76 12.61 -9.80
C GLU A 251 -10.77 13.25 -8.42
N VAL A 252 -11.26 14.49 -8.35
CA VAL A 252 -11.39 15.22 -7.10
C VAL A 252 -12.83 15.12 -6.60
N TRP A 253 -13.00 14.43 -5.50
CA TRP A 253 -14.27 14.24 -4.81
C TRP A 253 -14.38 15.25 -3.67
N ARG A 254 -15.11 16.33 -3.90
CA ARG A 254 -15.24 17.41 -2.91
C ARG A 254 -16.49 17.19 -2.05
N GLY A 255 -16.28 17.07 -0.74
CA GLY A 255 -17.33 16.96 0.27
C GLY A 255 -17.47 18.23 1.08
N ARG A 256 -18.35 18.18 2.09
CA ARG A 256 -18.48 19.24 3.09
C ARG A 256 -17.36 19.18 4.13
N VAL A 257 -16.99 17.96 4.49
CA VAL A 257 -16.18 17.63 5.66
C VAL A 257 -14.78 17.13 5.28
N GLY A 258 -14.55 16.87 4.00
CA GLY A 258 -13.25 16.52 3.47
C GLY A 258 -13.24 16.49 1.94
N THR A 259 -12.06 16.21 1.40
CA THR A 259 -11.83 16.05 -0.04
C THR A 259 -11.14 14.71 -0.27
N GLY A 260 -11.74 13.85 -1.09
CA GLY A 260 -11.09 12.65 -1.61
C GLY A 260 -10.41 12.96 -2.94
N VAL A 261 -9.19 12.50 -3.15
CA VAL A 261 -8.51 12.61 -4.44
C VAL A 261 -8.07 11.24 -4.90
N TYR A 262 -8.66 10.78 -6.01
CA TYR A 262 -8.22 9.60 -6.71
C TYR A 262 -7.31 10.04 -7.85
N PHE A 263 -6.10 9.51 -7.87
CA PHE A 263 -5.08 9.78 -8.86
C PHE A 263 -4.68 8.46 -9.47
N SER A 264 -4.67 8.39 -10.79
CA SER A 264 -4.24 7.21 -11.54
C SER A 264 -3.22 7.65 -12.59
N ALA A 265 -2.14 6.89 -12.73
CA ALA A 265 -1.14 7.09 -13.76
C ALA A 265 -0.84 5.77 -14.47
N ARG A 266 -0.78 5.83 -15.80
CA ARG A 266 -0.41 4.72 -16.67
C ARG A 266 0.68 5.16 -17.65
N PRO A 267 1.65 4.30 -17.99
CA PRO A 267 2.55 4.58 -19.11
C PRO A 267 1.76 4.77 -20.40
N CYS A 268 2.25 5.61 -21.32
CA CYS A 268 1.62 5.76 -22.64
C CYS A 268 1.79 4.47 -23.46
N GLU A 269 0.72 4.00 -24.10
CA GLU A 269 0.66 2.72 -24.81
C GLU A 269 1.60 2.67 -26.04
N ASP A 270 1.92 3.83 -26.63
CA ASP A 270 2.68 3.94 -27.90
C ASP A 270 4.17 4.27 -27.71
N GLY A 271 4.69 4.27 -26.49
CA GLY A 271 6.09 4.66 -26.20
C GLY A 271 6.39 6.14 -26.44
N GLU A 272 5.38 6.94 -26.78
CA GLU A 272 5.51 8.39 -26.89
C GLU A 272 5.80 9.03 -25.53
N LYS A 273 6.80 9.90 -25.51
CA LYS A 273 7.16 10.73 -24.35
C LYS A 273 6.16 11.88 -24.19
N ARG A 274 4.92 11.54 -23.86
CA ARG A 274 3.82 12.49 -23.63
C ARG A 274 3.42 12.47 -22.16
N ARG A 275 2.99 13.63 -21.67
CA ARG A 275 2.37 13.77 -20.35
C ARG A 275 0.97 14.35 -20.53
N LEU A 276 -0.05 13.52 -20.36
CA LEU A 276 -1.44 13.93 -20.49
C LEU A 276 -2.07 13.97 -19.10
N VAL A 277 -2.67 15.09 -18.72
CA VAL A 277 -3.36 15.24 -17.43
C VAL A 277 -4.83 15.52 -17.68
N SER A 278 -5.69 14.66 -17.15
CA SER A 278 -7.13 14.84 -17.14
C SER A 278 -7.63 14.97 -15.70
N THR A 279 -8.49 15.94 -15.44
CA THR A 279 -9.05 16.16 -14.10
C THR A 279 -10.58 16.24 -14.17
N VAL A 280 -11.25 15.53 -13.27
CA VAL A 280 -12.70 15.52 -13.13
C VAL A 280 -13.06 15.87 -11.69
N TRP A 281 -14.02 16.78 -11.52
CA TRP A 281 -14.57 17.12 -10.22
C TRP A 281 -15.88 16.38 -10.00
N ARG A 282 -16.01 15.76 -8.83
CA ARG A 282 -17.20 15.02 -8.40
C ARG A 282 -17.62 15.49 -7.03
N ARG A 283 -18.90 15.29 -6.73
CA ARG A 283 -19.45 15.52 -5.40
C ARG A 283 -19.14 14.31 -4.52
N LEU A 284 -18.58 14.54 -3.34
CA LEU A 284 -18.42 13.52 -2.30
C LEU A 284 -19.62 13.57 -1.36
N GLU A 285 -20.31 12.44 -1.22
CA GLU A 285 -21.45 12.26 -0.32
C GLU A 285 -20.94 11.51 0.91
N GLU A 286 -20.84 12.22 2.05
CA GLU A 286 -20.34 11.67 3.30
C GLU A 286 -20.84 12.48 4.52
N GLY A 287 -21.05 11.78 5.63
CA GLY A 287 -21.31 12.40 6.93
C GLY A 287 -22.77 12.78 7.22
N ARG A 288 -23.71 12.63 6.28
CA ARG A 288 -25.16 12.75 6.58
C ARG A 288 -25.78 11.42 6.98
N LYS A 289 -26.98 11.48 7.58
CA LYS A 289 -27.76 10.28 7.92
C LYS A 289 -28.10 9.50 6.64
N GLY A 290 -27.57 8.29 6.52
CA GLY A 290 -27.72 7.43 5.34
C GLY A 290 -26.57 7.51 4.32
N GLU A 291 -25.62 8.43 4.51
CA GLU A 291 -24.38 8.50 3.70
C GLU A 291 -23.25 7.71 4.38
N PRO A 292 -22.21 7.30 3.62
CA PRO A 292 -20.99 6.71 4.17
C PRO A 292 -20.34 7.60 5.24
N ARG A 293 -19.59 6.98 6.16
CA ARG A 293 -18.82 7.73 7.16
C ARG A 293 -17.69 8.49 6.48
N CYS A 294 -17.34 9.65 7.05
CA CYS A 294 -16.24 10.47 6.56
C CYS A 294 -14.95 9.64 6.44
N GLY A 295 -14.34 9.61 5.25
CA GLY A 295 -13.12 8.84 5.00
C GLY A 295 -13.33 7.37 4.59
N GLU A 296 -14.56 6.82 4.58
CA GLU A 296 -14.81 5.47 4.02
C GLU A 296 -14.47 5.40 2.52
N TRP A 297 -14.50 6.55 1.82
CA TRP A 297 -14.14 6.68 0.40
C TRP A 297 -12.72 6.22 0.05
N ILE A 298 -11.80 6.19 1.03
CA ILE A 298 -10.37 5.85 0.85
C ILE A 298 -10.21 4.49 0.18
N VAL A 299 -10.95 3.49 0.65
CA VAL A 299 -10.87 2.13 0.13
C VAL A 299 -11.84 2.01 -1.04
N ASP A 300 -11.34 1.68 -2.23
CA ASP A 300 -12.22 1.49 -3.39
C ASP A 300 -13.07 0.21 -3.20
N PRO A 301 -14.40 0.28 -3.34
CA PRO A 301 -15.26 -0.89 -3.33
C PRO A 301 -14.92 -1.94 -4.40
N LYS A 302 -14.24 -1.54 -5.47
CA LYS A 302 -13.83 -2.43 -6.57
C LYS A 302 -12.53 -3.18 -6.27
N TRP A 303 -11.74 -2.76 -5.29
CA TRP A 303 -10.51 -3.46 -4.96
C TRP A 303 -10.79 -4.83 -4.32
N PRO A 304 -10.05 -5.90 -4.71
CA PRO A 304 -8.88 -5.91 -5.59
C PRO A 304 -9.18 -6.30 -7.06
N VAL A 305 -10.44 -6.39 -7.47
CA VAL A 305 -10.84 -6.94 -8.78
C VAL A 305 -11.03 -5.80 -9.80
N TRP A 306 -10.15 -5.76 -10.80
CA TRP A 306 -10.14 -4.77 -11.88
C TRP A 306 -10.37 -5.43 -13.24
#